data_AF-A0A2E7W1P2-F1
#
_entry.id   AF-A0A2E7W1P2-F1
#
_cell.length_a   1.000
_cell.length_b   1.000
_cell.length_c   1.000
_cell.angle_alpha   90.00
_cell.angle_beta   90.00
_cell.angle_gamma   90.00
#
_symmetry.space_group_name_H-M   'P 1'
#
loop_
_entity.id
_entity.type
_entity.pdbx_description
1 polymer ?
#
loop_
_entity_poly.entity_id
_entity_poly.type
_entity_poly.pdbx_seq_one_letter_code
_entity_poly.pdbx_strand_id
1 'polypeptide(L)'
;MRKLDLDNLPEFKMPEEIFEQLYNLTGGTEESSKGFLIAYTNQHGEPVIHAKASNQIVQMGLIKAVETFLIQVESQEDIPPQED
;
A
#
# COMPACT_ATOMS: atom_id res chain seq x y z
N MET A 1 -7.95 38.17 -8.86
CA MET A 1 -7.53 37.06 -7.97
C MET A 1 -8.78 36.34 -7.49
N ARG A 2 -8.93 35.04 -7.77
CA ARG A 2 -10.01 34.23 -7.16
C ARG A 2 -9.63 33.97 -5.70
N LYS A 3 -10.54 34.23 -4.76
CA LYS A 3 -10.36 33.81 -3.36
C LYS A 3 -10.47 32.29 -3.32
N LEU A 4 -9.42 31.63 -2.85
CA LEU A 4 -9.45 30.20 -2.58
C LEU A 4 -10.24 29.99 -1.29
N ASP A 5 -11.30 29.20 -1.35
CA ASP A 5 -12.09 28.82 -0.19
C ASP A 5 -11.35 27.70 0.55
N LEU A 6 -10.64 28.07 1.61
CA LEU A 6 -9.81 27.15 2.40
C LEU A 6 -10.66 26.16 3.22
N ASP A 7 -11.92 26.50 3.47
CA ASP A 7 -12.84 25.68 4.26
C ASP A 7 -13.55 24.62 3.41
N ASN A 8 -13.48 24.72 2.07
CA ASN A 8 -14.07 23.79 1.10
C ASN A 8 -13.05 23.27 0.09
N LEU A 9 -11.83 22.96 0.53
CA LEU A 9 -10.87 22.25 -0.32
C LEU A 9 -11.36 20.83 -0.59
N PRO A 10 -11.26 20.33 -1.84
CA PRO A 10 -11.56 18.93 -2.13
C PRO A 10 -10.63 18.03 -1.33
N GLU A 11 -11.16 16.90 -0.86
CA GLU A 11 -10.38 15.88 -0.16
C GLU A 11 -9.21 15.43 -1.03
N PHE A 12 -7.98 15.51 -0.50
CA PHE A 12 -6.82 14.97 -1.15
C PHE A 12 -7.02 13.47 -1.36
N LYS A 13 -7.00 13.07 -2.64
CA LYS A 13 -6.95 11.68 -3.06
C LYS A 13 -5.62 11.48 -3.76
N MET A 14 -4.98 10.35 -3.47
CA MET A 14 -3.79 9.93 -4.20
C MET A 14 -4.13 9.92 -5.71
N PRO A 15 -3.35 10.63 -6.55
CA PRO A 15 -3.56 10.62 -7.99
C PRO A 15 -3.49 9.21 -8.57
N GLU A 16 -4.43 8.88 -9.45
CA GLU A 16 -4.49 7.55 -10.08
C GLU A 16 -3.22 7.23 -10.86
N GLU A 17 -2.58 8.25 -11.44
CA GLU A 17 -1.31 8.13 -12.16
C GLU A 17 -0.17 7.56 -11.30
N ILE A 18 -0.18 7.80 -9.98
CA ILE A 18 0.82 7.22 -9.08
C ILE A 18 0.60 5.71 -8.98
N PHE A 19 -0.65 5.26 -8.88
CA PHE A 19 -0.98 3.84 -8.83
C PHE A 19 -0.66 3.15 -10.17
N GLU A 20 -0.89 3.81 -11.29
CA GLU A 20 -0.49 3.30 -12.60
C GLU A 20 1.04 3.19 -12.72
N GLN A 21 1.78 4.20 -12.25
CA GLN A 21 3.25 4.14 -12.23
C GLN A 21 3.75 3.01 -11.34
N LEU A 22 3.22 2.87 -10.13
CA LEU A 22 3.55 1.75 -9.22
C LEU A 22 3.28 0.41 -9.88
N TYR A 23 2.10 0.23 -10.46
CA TYR A 23 1.73 -0.99 -11.16
C TYR A 23 2.72 -1.29 -12.31
N ASN A 24 3.06 -0.29 -13.11
CA ASN A 24 4.00 -0.43 -14.22
C ASN A 24 5.42 -0.83 -13.79
N LEU A 25 5.83 -0.44 -12.58
CA LEU A 25 7.12 -0.76 -11.97
C LEU A 25 7.15 -2.14 -11.30
N THR A 26 6.03 -2.87 -11.24
CA THR A 26 5.95 -4.23 -10.67
C THR A 26 6.00 -5.32 -11.74
N GLY A 27 6.28 -6.55 -11.32
CA GLY A 27 6.32 -7.72 -12.20
C GLY A 27 7.55 -7.79 -13.12
N GLY A 28 7.52 -8.77 -14.02
CA GLY A 28 8.55 -8.98 -15.04
C GLY A 28 8.16 -8.43 -16.41
N THR A 29 8.77 -8.99 -17.47
CA THR A 29 8.39 -8.68 -18.86
C THR A 29 6.97 -9.09 -19.20
N GLU A 30 6.37 -10.02 -18.45
CA GLU A 30 4.99 -10.45 -18.62
C GLU A 30 4.02 -9.68 -17.73
N GLU A 31 2.95 -9.17 -18.35
CA GLU A 31 1.87 -8.43 -17.70
C GLU A 31 1.16 -9.26 -16.61
N SER A 32 1.12 -10.58 -16.78
CA SER A 32 0.48 -11.55 -15.87
C SER A 32 1.08 -11.58 -14.45
N SER A 33 2.27 -11.01 -14.27
CA SER A 33 2.97 -11.01 -12.98
C SER A 33 2.87 -9.67 -12.22
N LYS A 34 2.28 -8.65 -12.83
CA LYS A 34 2.20 -7.31 -12.25
C LYS A 34 1.18 -7.20 -11.15
N GLY A 35 1.53 -6.46 -10.11
CA GLY A 35 0.62 -6.07 -9.05
C GLY A 35 1.33 -5.51 -7.83
N PHE A 36 0.59 -4.74 -7.03
CA PHE A 36 1.03 -4.20 -5.76
C PHE A 36 -0.14 -4.17 -4.76
N LEU A 37 0.22 -4.13 -3.47
CA LEU A 37 -0.66 -3.82 -2.36
C LEU A 37 0.06 -2.78 -1.50
N ILE A 38 -0.58 -1.66 -1.21
CA ILE A 38 -0.02 -0.58 -0.40
C ILE A 38 -0.99 -0.19 0.72
N ALA A 39 -0.41 0.05 1.90
CA ALA A 39 -1.07 0.69 3.02
C ALA A 39 -0.47 2.09 3.21
N TYR A 40 -1.29 3.12 3.32
CA TYR A 40 -0.86 4.50 3.55
C TYR A 40 -1.93 5.27 4.34
N THR A 41 -1.60 6.46 4.84
CA THR A 41 -2.56 7.33 5.52
C THR A 41 -3.08 8.42 4.57
N ASN A 42 -4.39 8.69 4.61
CA ASN A 42 -4.96 9.83 3.89
C ASN A 42 -4.69 11.15 4.65
N GLN A 43 -5.17 12.26 4.11
CA GLN A 43 -5.04 13.58 4.74
C GLN A 43 -5.73 13.72 6.12
N HIS A 44 -6.63 12.79 6.46
CA HIS A 44 -7.32 12.71 7.75
C HIS A 44 -6.56 11.81 8.75
N GLY A 45 -5.43 11.23 8.36
CA GLY A 45 -4.67 10.27 9.17
C GLY A 45 -5.29 8.87 9.21
N GLU A 46 -6.29 8.60 8.37
CA GLU A 46 -6.97 7.31 8.33
C GLU A 46 -6.17 6.32 7.46
N PRO A 47 -6.03 5.06 7.90
CA PRO A 47 -5.34 4.04 7.12
C PRO A 47 -6.18 3.63 5.91
N VAL A 48 -5.55 3.60 4.75
CA VAL A 48 -6.15 3.20 3.47
C VAL A 48 -5.32 2.08 2.86
N ILE A 49 -6.02 1.05 2.35
CA ILE A 49 -5.42 -0.01 1.54
C ILE A 49 -5.81 0.20 0.09
N HIS A 50 -4.82 0.21 -0.80
CA HIS A 50 -5.04 0.15 -2.24
C HIS A 50 -4.28 -1.04 -2.83
N ALA A 51 -4.92 -1.76 -3.74
CA ALA A 51 -4.31 -2.89 -4.43
C ALA A 51 -4.71 -2.89 -5.89
N LYS A 52 -3.74 -3.16 -6.76
CA LYS A 52 -3.96 -3.40 -8.18
C LYS A 52 -3.14 -4.61 -8.58
N ALA A 53 -3.76 -5.58 -9.24
CA ALA A 53 -3.10 -6.80 -9.69
C ALA A 53 -3.64 -7.21 -11.05
N SER A 54 -2.78 -7.78 -11.88
CA SER A 54 -3.14 -8.25 -13.23
C SER A 54 -4.13 -9.42 -13.21
N ASN A 55 -4.14 -10.20 -12.13
CA ASN A 55 -5.07 -11.29 -11.90
C ASN A 55 -5.20 -11.63 -10.41
N GLN A 56 -6.18 -12.49 -10.11
CA GLN A 56 -6.50 -12.91 -8.75
C GLN A 56 -5.37 -13.70 -8.08
N ILE A 57 -4.57 -14.48 -8.83
CA ILE A 57 -3.45 -15.24 -8.26
C ILE A 57 -2.39 -14.29 -7.71
N VAL A 58 -2.03 -13.24 -8.46
CA VAL A 58 -1.09 -12.21 -8.00
C VAL A 58 -1.63 -11.49 -6.76
N GLN A 59 -2.92 -11.12 -6.76
CA GLN A 59 -3.53 -10.46 -5.60
C GLN A 59 -3.46 -11.34 -4.34
N MET A 60 -3.79 -12.63 -4.46
CA MET A 60 -3.71 -13.57 -3.33
C MET A 60 -2.28 -13.78 -2.85
N GLY A 61 -1.31 -13.81 -3.77
CA GLY A 61 0.11 -13.90 -3.43
C GLY A 61 0.60 -12.69 -2.62
N LEU A 62 0.20 -11.48 -3.02
CA LEU A 62 0.52 -10.25 -2.30
C LEU A 62 -0.07 -10.25 -0.88
N ILE A 63 -1.34 -10.62 -0.74
CA ILE A 63 -2.00 -10.72 0.57
C ILE A 63 -1.26 -11.72 1.47
N LYS A 64 -0.92 -12.89 0.94
CA LYS A 64 -0.22 -13.92 1.74
C LYS A 64 1.19 -13.49 2.14
N ALA A 65 1.91 -12.79 1.26
CA ALA A 65 3.22 -12.24 1.56
C ALA A 65 3.15 -11.22 2.71
N VAL A 66 2.17 -10.32 2.70
CA VAL A 66 1.94 -9.33 3.77
C VAL A 66 1.56 -10.02 5.08
N GLU A 67 0.61 -10.97 5.04
CA GLU A 67 0.22 -11.76 6.23
C GLU A 67 1.43 -12.45 6.87
N THR A 68 2.27 -13.07 6.04
CA THR A 68 3.49 -13.74 6.51
C THR A 68 4.48 -12.76 7.14
N PHE A 69 4.66 -11.59 6.53
CA PHE A 69 5.51 -10.53 7.07
C PHE A 69 5.01 -10.04 8.44
N LEU A 70 3.70 -9.79 8.59
CA LEU A 70 3.12 -9.32 9.86
C LEU A 70 3.30 -10.35 10.98
N ILE A 71 3.07 -11.64 10.70
CA ILE A 71 3.33 -12.72 11.67
C ILE A 71 4.80 -12.74 12.11
N GLN A 72 5.74 -12.51 11.18
CA GLN A 72 7.16 -12.47 11.49
C GLN A 72 7.53 -11.27 12.37
N VAL A 73 6.95 -10.10 12.11
CA VAL A 73 7.14 -8.90 12.94
C VAL A 73 6.64 -9.15 14.36
N GLU A 74 5.42 -9.66 14.51
CA GLU A 74 4.84 -10.01 15.82
C GLU A 74 5.73 -11.01 16.58
N SER A 75 6.25 -12.03 15.88
CA SER A 75 7.10 -13.06 16.49
C SER A 75 8.49 -12.56 16.93
N GLN A 76 8.97 -11.45 16.39
CA GLN A 76 10.27 -10.87 16.75
C GLN A 76 10.17 -9.89 17.93
N GLU A 77 9.00 -9.32 18.19
CA GLU A 77 8.76 -8.44 19.35
C GLU A 77 8.74 -9.21 20.69
N ASP A 78 8.62 -10.54 20.65
CA ASP A 78 8.57 -11.42 21.83
C ASP A 78 9.96 -11.87 22.36
N ILE A 79 11.07 -11.31 21.89
CA ILE A 79 12.41 -11.59 22.46
C ILE A 79 12.66 -10.58 23.60
N PRO A 80 12.53 -10.98 24.89
CA PRO A 80 12.86 -10.08 25.98
C PRO A 80 14.34 -9.66 25.91
N PRO A 81 14.70 -8.44 26.36
CA PRO A 81 16.09 -8.02 26.44
C PRO A 81 16.88 -9.08 27.21
N GLN A 82 17.94 -9.62 26.61
CA GLN A 82 18.87 -10.47 27.33
C GLN A 82 19.58 -9.57 28.35
N GLU A 83 19.31 -9.79 29.64
CA GLU A 83 20.12 -9.20 30.71
C GLU A 83 21.52 -9.83 30.63
N ASP A 84 22.54 -8.99 30.42
CA ASP A 84 23.96 -9.35 30.48
C ASP A 84 24.39 -9.84 31.87
#